data_AF-A0A096CMC0-F1
#
_entry.id   AF-A0A096CMC0-F1
#
_cell.length_a   1.000
_cell.length_b   1.000
_cell.length_c   1.000
_cell.angle_alpha   90.00
_cell.angle_beta   90.00
_cell.angle_gamma   90.00
#
_symmetry.space_group_name_H-M   'P 1'
#
loop_
_entity.id
_entity.type
_entity.pdbx_description
1 polymer ?
#
loop_
_entity_poly.entity_id
_entity_poly.type
_entity_poly.pdbx_seq_one_letter_code
_entity_poly.pdbx_strand_id
1 'polypeptide(L)'
;MYPDNNMPNTCGDACGTMPECAPLAVPYVPFQQTNPKRYSQQDALNNGTLFPGLNLPFRVKPDAAKVMGGALAELQALEFVLVELGLYLDTHQGDAEAFELYKQYAAMEKEAREKYEAMNGPVTQMATANAKTWAAWLSEPWPWNYQEGGMK
;
A
#
# COMPACT_ATOMS: atom_id res chain seq x y z
N MET A 1 -20.24 -42.52 12.75
CA MET A 1 -20.69 -41.17 12.36
C MET A 1 -19.69 -40.19 12.95
N TYR A 2 -18.80 -39.66 12.12
CA TYR A 2 -17.99 -38.51 12.52
C TYR A 2 -18.93 -37.30 12.50
N PRO A 3 -18.91 -36.43 13.52
CA PRO A 3 -19.72 -35.23 13.49
C PRO A 3 -19.27 -34.36 12.32
N ASP A 4 -20.23 -33.89 11.54
CA ASP A 4 -20.02 -32.95 10.46
C ASP A 4 -19.27 -31.73 10.99
N ASN A 5 -17.98 -31.63 10.66
CA ASN A 5 -17.17 -30.45 10.87
C ASN A 5 -17.65 -29.39 9.87
N ASN A 6 -18.76 -28.73 10.21
CA ASN A 6 -19.12 -27.46 9.62
C ASN A 6 -18.15 -26.39 10.18
N MET A 7 -16.87 -26.46 9.78
CA MET A 7 -15.94 -25.36 9.97
C MET A 7 -16.35 -24.27 8.97
N PRO A 8 -16.52 -23.00 9.38
CA PRO A 8 -16.61 -21.94 8.41
C PRO A 8 -15.31 -21.97 7.57
N ASN A 9 -15.46 -22.06 6.26
CA ASN A 9 -14.39 -22.19 5.27
C ASN A 9 -13.43 -20.98 5.19
N THR A 10 -13.33 -20.16 6.24
CA THR A 10 -12.54 -18.93 6.25
C THR A 10 -11.87 -18.77 7.60
N CYS A 11 -10.54 -18.58 7.59
CA CYS A 11 -9.81 -18.20 8.79
C CYS A 11 -10.28 -16.81 9.26
N GLY A 12 -10.00 -16.41 10.50
CA GLY A 12 -10.20 -15.00 10.91
C GLY A 12 -9.19 -14.06 10.24
N ASP A 13 -9.44 -12.76 10.14
CA ASP A 13 -8.54 -11.79 9.46
C ASP A 13 -7.11 -11.78 10.01
N ALA A 14 -6.93 -12.12 11.29
CA ALA A 14 -5.62 -12.23 11.95
C ALA A 14 -4.93 -13.60 11.73
N CYS A 15 -5.52 -14.47 10.91
CA CYS A 15 -5.07 -15.83 10.63
C CYS A 15 -4.94 -16.04 9.11
N GLY A 16 -3.98 -16.88 8.73
CA GLY A 16 -3.70 -17.22 7.34
C GLY A 16 -3.88 -18.70 7.01
N THR A 17 -3.85 -19.01 5.71
CA THR A 17 -3.91 -20.38 5.20
C THR A 17 -2.51 -21.02 5.19
N MET A 18 -2.43 -22.32 5.42
CA MET A 18 -1.20 -23.09 5.29
C MET A 18 -1.26 -23.96 4.03
N PRO A 19 -0.11 -24.30 3.41
CA PRO A 19 -0.11 -25.21 2.28
C PRO A 19 -0.63 -26.58 2.68
N GLU A 20 -1.37 -27.25 1.79
CA GLU A 20 -1.94 -28.58 2.03
C GLU A 20 -0.86 -29.66 2.24
N CYS A 21 0.32 -29.46 1.64
CA CYS A 21 1.49 -30.34 1.78
C CYS A 21 2.76 -29.50 1.89
N ALA A 22 3.69 -29.96 2.74
CA ALA A 22 4.86 -29.20 3.18
C ALA A 22 6.02 -30.13 3.57
N PRO A 23 7.29 -29.88 3.17
CA PRO A 23 8.45 -30.59 3.73
C PRO A 23 8.58 -30.47 5.26
N LEU A 24 9.00 -31.58 5.88
CA LEU A 24 9.00 -31.79 7.34
C LEU A 24 9.98 -30.93 8.15
N ALA A 25 10.86 -30.15 7.52
CA ALA A 25 11.97 -29.46 8.19
C ALA A 25 12.07 -27.95 7.92
N VAL A 26 11.01 -27.33 7.40
CA VAL A 26 10.96 -25.89 7.10
C VAL A 26 9.83 -25.23 7.90
N PRO A 27 10.08 -24.10 8.60
CA PRO A 27 9.01 -23.34 9.23
C PRO A 27 8.12 -22.69 8.16
N TYR A 28 6.80 -22.79 8.33
CA TYR A 28 5.82 -22.18 7.43
C TYR A 28 5.25 -20.90 8.01
N VAL A 29 5.17 -19.88 7.17
CA VAL A 29 4.42 -18.66 7.46
C VAL A 29 3.04 -18.82 6.80
N PRO A 30 1.94 -18.64 7.54
CA PRO A 30 0.61 -18.66 6.96
C PRO A 30 0.45 -17.56 5.89
N PHE A 31 -0.17 -17.89 4.76
CA PHE A 31 -0.51 -16.94 3.71
C PHE A 31 -1.74 -16.13 4.11
N GLN A 32 -1.79 -14.86 3.69
CA GLN A 32 -3.01 -14.07 3.83
C GLN A 32 -4.18 -14.77 3.14
N GLN A 33 -5.40 -14.51 3.61
CA GLN A 33 -6.58 -15.05 2.95
C GLN A 33 -6.85 -14.34 1.64
N THR A 34 -7.58 -15.03 0.75
CA THR A 34 -8.12 -14.40 -0.44
C THR A 34 -9.18 -13.36 -0.06
N ASN A 35 -9.07 -12.16 -0.62
CA ASN A 35 -9.95 -11.02 -0.36
C ASN A 35 -10.05 -10.61 1.14
N PRO A 36 -8.92 -10.26 1.78
CA PRO A 36 -8.93 -9.82 3.18
C PRO A 36 -9.56 -8.43 3.31
N LYS A 37 -9.97 -8.08 4.53
CA LYS A 37 -10.36 -6.70 4.85
C LYS A 37 -9.19 -5.75 4.60
N ARG A 38 -9.52 -4.54 4.18
CA ARG A 38 -8.56 -3.51 3.78
C ARG A 38 -8.91 -2.19 4.43
N TYR A 39 -7.88 -1.43 4.82
CA TYR A 39 -8.03 -0.05 5.23
C TYR A 39 -8.32 0.87 4.03
N SER A 40 -8.77 2.10 4.31
CA SER A 40 -8.73 3.16 3.30
C SER A 40 -7.28 3.52 2.95
N GLN A 41 -7.02 4.15 1.80
CA GLN A 41 -5.66 4.51 1.39
C GLN A 41 -4.93 5.39 2.43
N GLN A 42 -5.64 6.33 3.07
CA GLN A 42 -5.05 7.20 4.09
C GLN A 42 -4.78 6.45 5.39
N ASP A 43 -5.72 5.58 5.80
CA ASP A 43 -5.55 4.76 7.00
C ASP A 43 -4.44 3.73 6.82
N ALA A 44 -4.29 3.18 5.61
CA ALA A 44 -3.22 2.26 5.28
C ALA A 44 -1.85 2.93 5.46
N LEU A 45 -1.70 4.15 4.94
CA LEU A 45 -0.47 4.93 5.11
C LEU A 45 -0.20 5.27 6.59
N ASN A 46 -1.23 5.64 7.35
CA ASN A 46 -1.11 5.91 8.79
C ASN A 46 -0.67 4.66 9.56
N ASN A 47 -1.35 3.54 9.35
CA ASN A 47 -1.13 2.29 10.07
C ASN A 47 0.12 1.54 9.59
N GLY A 48 0.66 1.88 8.42
CA GLY A 48 1.82 1.20 7.83
C GLY A 48 1.50 -0.19 7.29
N THR A 49 0.23 -0.50 7.04
CA THR A 49 -0.20 -1.70 6.32
C THR A 49 -1.57 -1.46 5.69
N LEU A 50 -1.82 -2.04 4.51
CA LEU A 50 -3.15 -2.03 3.90
C LEU A 50 -4.13 -2.97 4.62
N PHE A 51 -3.62 -3.97 5.34
CA PHE A 51 -4.40 -5.08 5.87
C PHE A 51 -4.52 -4.98 7.40
N PRO A 52 -5.72 -4.76 7.96
CA PRO A 52 -5.93 -4.67 9.41
C PRO A 52 -5.47 -5.92 10.17
N GLY A 53 -5.58 -7.11 9.55
CA GLY A 53 -5.12 -8.36 10.14
C GLY A 53 -3.60 -8.44 10.34
N LEU A 54 -2.84 -7.60 9.65
CA LEU A 54 -1.38 -7.47 9.78
C LEU A 54 -0.95 -6.29 10.65
N ASN A 55 -1.89 -5.48 11.13
CA ASN A 55 -1.62 -4.37 12.04
C ASN A 55 -1.35 -4.90 13.45
N LEU A 56 -0.19 -5.54 13.61
CA LEU A 56 0.23 -6.17 14.86
C LEU A 56 1.07 -5.19 15.69
N PRO A 57 0.92 -5.19 17.03
CA PRO A 57 1.63 -4.25 17.88
C PRO A 57 3.15 -4.50 17.87
N PHE A 58 3.91 -3.62 17.22
CA PHE A 58 5.37 -3.61 17.30
C PHE A 58 5.84 -2.64 18.39
N ARG A 59 6.47 -3.17 19.45
CA ARG A 59 7.07 -2.38 20.55
C ARG A 59 6.16 -1.28 21.13
N VAL A 60 4.92 -1.64 21.52
CA VAL A 60 4.02 -0.78 22.32
C VAL A 60 3.83 0.63 21.72
N LYS A 61 3.70 0.73 20.39
CA LYS A 61 3.07 1.89 19.74
C LYS A 61 1.65 1.47 19.36
N PRO A 62 0.65 1.71 20.22
CA PRO A 62 -0.73 1.32 19.94
C PRO A 62 -1.33 2.16 18.79
N ASP A 63 -0.81 3.37 18.58
CA ASP A 63 -1.39 4.34 17.67
C ASP A 63 -0.43 4.68 16.53
N ALA A 64 -0.97 4.64 15.32
CA ALA A 64 -0.36 5.15 14.10
C ALA A 64 -0.02 6.64 14.22
N ALA A 65 1.10 7.06 13.63
CA ALA A 65 1.36 8.49 13.44
C ALA A 65 0.36 9.04 12.42
N LYS A 66 -0.32 10.15 12.76
CA LYS A 66 -1.25 10.80 11.83
C LYS A 66 -0.45 11.47 10.72
N VAL A 67 -0.57 10.95 9.51
CA VAL A 67 -0.02 11.62 8.32
C VAL A 67 -0.87 12.85 8.01
N MET A 68 -0.19 13.99 7.84
CA MET A 68 -0.81 15.26 7.47
C MET A 68 -1.43 15.16 6.07
N GLY A 69 -2.55 15.85 5.83
CA GLY A 69 -3.24 15.84 4.54
C GLY A 69 -2.54 16.66 3.46
N GLY A 70 -3.05 16.59 2.23
CA GLY A 70 -2.57 17.37 1.08
C GLY A 70 -2.21 16.50 -0.12
N ALA A 71 -1.89 17.14 -1.25
CA ALA A 71 -1.66 16.44 -2.52
C ALA A 71 -0.46 15.47 -2.47
N LEU A 72 0.60 15.80 -1.72
CA LEU A 72 1.74 14.89 -1.53
C LEU A 72 1.35 13.66 -0.72
N ALA A 73 0.63 13.85 0.38
CA ALA A 73 0.21 12.75 1.25
C ALA A 73 -0.78 11.83 0.54
N GLU A 74 -1.67 12.38 -0.29
CA GLU A 74 -2.57 11.59 -1.14
C GLU A 74 -1.79 10.76 -2.17
N LEU A 75 -0.79 11.36 -2.84
CA LEU A 75 0.08 10.63 -3.77
C LEU A 75 0.83 9.50 -3.05
N GLN A 76 1.42 9.76 -1.89
CA GLN A 76 2.11 8.76 -1.08
C GLN A 76 1.18 7.64 -0.60
N ALA A 77 -0.06 7.96 -0.25
CA ALA A 77 -1.05 6.96 0.14
C ALA A 77 -1.39 6.02 -1.02
N LEU A 78 -1.54 6.56 -2.24
CA LEU A 78 -1.76 5.76 -3.45
C LEU A 78 -0.55 4.88 -3.78
N GLU A 79 0.66 5.43 -3.72
CA GLU A 79 1.91 4.67 -3.90
C GLU A 79 2.06 3.54 -2.86
N PHE A 80 1.71 3.81 -1.60
CA PHE A 80 1.74 2.80 -0.53
C PHE A 80 0.76 1.65 -0.79
N VAL A 81 -0.48 1.96 -1.19
CA VAL A 81 -1.48 0.94 -1.53
C VAL A 81 -1.02 0.07 -2.71
N LEU A 82 -0.37 0.66 -3.72
CA LEU A 82 0.19 -0.09 -4.85
C LEU A 82 1.27 -1.07 -4.42
N VAL A 83 2.17 -0.66 -3.52
CA VAL A 83 3.20 -1.55 -2.97
C VAL A 83 2.55 -2.72 -2.22
N GLU A 84 1.62 -2.44 -1.32
CA GLU A 84 0.95 -3.48 -0.51
C GLU A 84 0.13 -4.46 -1.36
N LEU A 85 -0.60 -3.96 -2.37
CA LEU A 85 -1.34 -4.82 -3.30
C LEU A 85 -0.39 -5.66 -4.18
N GLY A 86 0.74 -5.10 -4.60
CA GLY A 86 1.76 -5.86 -5.35
C GLY A 86 2.30 -7.03 -4.52
N LEU A 87 2.66 -6.77 -3.26
CA LEU A 87 3.13 -7.82 -2.33
C LEU A 87 2.06 -8.88 -2.07
N TYR A 88 0.79 -8.49 -1.96
CA TYR A 88 -0.31 -9.45 -1.86
C TYR A 88 -0.41 -10.32 -3.12
N LEU A 89 -0.37 -9.71 -4.31
CA LEU A 89 -0.50 -10.39 -5.60
C LEU A 89 0.66 -11.35 -5.91
N ASP A 90 1.86 -11.12 -5.38
CA ASP A 90 3.00 -12.06 -5.51
C ASP A 90 2.66 -13.46 -4.97
N THR A 91 1.81 -13.53 -3.95
CA THR A 91 1.31 -14.77 -3.33
C THR A 91 -0.08 -15.18 -3.83
N HIS A 92 -0.81 -14.28 -4.49
CA HIS A 92 -2.19 -14.44 -4.96
C HIS A 92 -2.36 -14.12 -6.45
N GLN A 93 -1.53 -14.73 -7.30
CA GLN A 93 -1.45 -14.40 -8.73
C GLN A 93 -2.75 -14.60 -9.52
N GLY A 94 -3.65 -15.46 -9.03
CA GLY A 94 -4.96 -15.74 -9.64
C GLY A 94 -6.11 -14.83 -9.15
N ASP A 95 -5.85 -13.93 -8.21
CA ASP A 95 -6.87 -13.03 -7.65
C ASP A 95 -7.13 -11.86 -8.61
N ALA A 96 -8.05 -12.08 -9.55
CA ALA A 96 -8.42 -11.10 -10.56
C ALA A 96 -9.03 -9.83 -9.95
N GLU A 97 -9.74 -9.93 -8.83
CA GLU A 97 -10.34 -8.78 -8.15
C GLU A 97 -9.25 -7.86 -7.58
N ALA A 98 -8.26 -8.43 -6.89
CA ALA A 98 -7.12 -7.69 -6.38
C ALA A 98 -6.30 -7.03 -7.51
N PHE A 99 -6.16 -7.72 -8.65
CA PHE A 99 -5.47 -7.15 -9.81
C PHE A 99 -6.25 -6.01 -10.49
N GLU A 100 -7.59 -6.11 -10.60
CA GLU A 100 -8.41 -4.99 -11.05
C GLU A 100 -8.26 -3.78 -10.13
N LEU A 101 -8.23 -4.01 -8.81
CA LEU A 101 -8.03 -2.93 -7.85
C LEU A 101 -6.63 -2.30 -7.99
N TYR A 102 -5.58 -3.11 -8.17
CA TYR A 102 -4.23 -2.62 -8.44
C TYR A 102 -4.21 -1.68 -9.66
N LYS A 103 -4.89 -2.06 -10.75
CA LYS A 103 -5.00 -1.20 -11.95
C LYS A 103 -5.74 0.11 -11.68
N GLN A 104 -6.81 0.07 -10.88
CA GLN A 104 -7.55 1.27 -10.51
C GLN A 104 -6.67 2.24 -9.71
N TYR A 105 -5.95 1.74 -8.70
CA TYR A 105 -5.01 2.56 -7.94
C TYR A 105 -3.84 3.07 -8.77
N ALA A 106 -3.34 2.29 -9.74
CA ALA A 106 -2.28 2.74 -10.64
C ALA A 106 -2.74 3.90 -11.54
N ALA A 107 -4.00 3.88 -11.99
CA ALA A 107 -4.59 5.00 -12.73
C ALA A 107 -4.75 6.25 -11.86
N MET A 108 -5.26 6.09 -10.63
CA MET A 108 -5.42 7.19 -9.67
C MET A 108 -4.07 7.81 -9.27
N GLU A 109 -3.06 6.97 -9.00
CA GLU A 109 -1.70 7.39 -8.69
C GLU A 109 -1.11 8.22 -9.83
N LYS A 110 -1.22 7.74 -11.07
CA LYS A 110 -0.73 8.47 -12.24
C LYS A 110 -1.37 9.85 -12.36
N GLU A 111 -2.69 9.95 -12.23
CA GLU A 111 -3.40 11.23 -12.29
C GLU A 111 -2.99 12.17 -11.14
N ALA A 112 -2.87 11.64 -9.92
CA ALA A 112 -2.43 12.40 -8.76
C ALA A 112 -0.99 12.91 -8.94
N ARG A 113 -0.08 12.09 -9.48
CA ARG A 113 1.30 12.46 -9.78
C ARG A 113 1.36 13.56 -10.83
N GLU A 114 0.63 13.43 -11.93
CA GLU A 114 0.58 14.46 -12.99
C GLU A 114 0.12 15.81 -12.43
N LYS A 115 -0.94 15.82 -11.62
CA LYS A 115 -1.42 17.04 -10.94
C LYS A 115 -0.37 17.60 -9.98
N TYR A 116 0.23 16.75 -9.16
CA TYR A 116 1.24 17.16 -8.19
C TYR A 116 2.47 17.76 -8.89
N GLU A 117 2.97 17.10 -9.94
CA GLU A 117 4.15 17.53 -10.69
C GLU A 117 3.90 18.83 -11.46
N ALA A 118 2.70 19.04 -11.99
CA ALA A 118 2.32 20.29 -12.66
C ALA A 118 2.42 21.52 -11.73
N MET A 119 2.17 21.33 -10.43
CA MET A 119 2.22 22.41 -9.43
C MET A 119 3.56 22.51 -8.72
N ASN A 120 4.25 21.39 -8.50
CA ASN A 120 5.41 21.32 -7.60
C ASN A 120 6.74 21.03 -8.30
N GLY A 121 6.71 20.61 -9.56
CA GLY A 121 7.86 20.09 -10.29
C GLY A 121 7.95 18.56 -10.25
N PRO A 122 8.86 17.96 -11.04
CA PRO A 122 8.98 16.50 -11.18
C PRO A 122 9.31 15.81 -9.85
N VAL A 123 8.63 14.70 -9.54
CA VAL A 123 8.85 13.88 -8.33
C VAL A 123 10.03 12.93 -8.51
N THR A 124 10.29 12.50 -9.76
CA THR A 124 11.45 11.66 -10.09
C THR A 124 12.38 12.38 -11.05
N GLN A 125 13.66 12.04 -11.00
CA GLN A 125 14.64 12.56 -11.95
C GLN A 125 14.24 12.27 -13.40
N MET A 126 13.69 11.07 -13.67
CA MET A 126 13.23 10.68 -15.00
C MET A 126 12.08 11.54 -15.52
N ALA A 127 11.13 11.93 -14.65
CA ALA A 127 10.01 12.80 -15.03
C ALA A 127 10.46 14.18 -15.53
N THR A 128 11.68 14.62 -15.17
CA THR A 128 12.29 15.85 -15.68
C THR A 128 12.48 15.84 -17.20
N ALA A 129 12.49 14.68 -17.85
CA ALA A 129 12.49 14.57 -19.31
C ALA A 129 11.28 15.27 -19.96
N ASN A 130 10.17 15.46 -19.22
CA ASN A 130 8.98 16.17 -19.68
C ASN A 130 9.05 17.70 -19.43
N ALA A 131 10.10 18.18 -18.78
CA ALA A 131 10.28 19.61 -18.49
C ALA A 131 11.03 20.34 -19.60
N LYS A 132 10.93 21.68 -19.62
CA LYS A 132 11.64 22.52 -20.60
C LYS A 132 13.16 22.49 -20.42
N THR A 133 13.63 22.35 -19.18
CA THR A 133 15.06 22.34 -18.83
C THR A 133 15.32 21.46 -17.62
N TRP A 134 16.57 21.01 -17.46
CA TRP A 134 17.02 20.25 -16.29
C TRP A 134 16.85 21.00 -14.96
N ALA A 135 16.81 22.34 -15.00
CA ALA A 135 16.64 23.16 -13.81
C ALA A 135 15.31 22.89 -13.08
N ALA A 136 14.30 22.33 -13.75
CA ALA A 136 13.05 21.92 -13.11
C ALA A 136 13.27 20.87 -12.00
N TRP A 137 14.19 19.92 -12.19
CA TRP A 137 14.56 18.94 -11.15
C TRP A 137 15.24 19.59 -9.96
N LEU A 138 16.12 20.56 -10.22
CA LEU A 138 16.89 21.24 -9.17
C LEU A 138 16.15 22.42 -8.56
N SER A 139 14.90 22.68 -8.98
CA SER A 139 14.15 23.87 -8.61
C SER A 139 13.67 23.80 -7.15
N GLU A 140 14.11 24.78 -6.37
CA GLU A 140 13.59 25.00 -5.03
C GLU A 140 12.19 25.64 -5.06
N PRO A 141 11.40 25.50 -3.98
CA PRO A 141 11.73 24.73 -2.76
C PRO A 141 11.41 23.22 -2.87
N TRP A 142 12.19 22.40 -2.17
CA TRP A 142 11.92 20.96 -2.09
C TRP A 142 10.78 20.65 -1.10
N PRO A 143 10.09 19.51 -1.22
CA PRO A 143 9.02 19.14 -0.29
C PRO A 143 9.44 19.16 1.20
N TRP A 144 10.70 18.87 1.52
CA TRP A 144 11.26 18.95 2.89
C TRP A 144 11.71 20.36 3.31
N ASN A 145 11.69 21.34 2.41
CA ASN A 145 11.96 22.74 2.74
C ASN A 145 10.73 23.45 3.34
N TYR A 146 9.55 22.83 3.24
CA TYR A 146 8.32 23.33 3.86
C TYR A 146 8.12 22.71 5.23
N GLN A 147 7.58 23.50 6.17
CA GLN A 147 6.90 22.88 7.30
C GLN A 147 5.71 22.09 6.76
N GLU A 148 5.56 20.88 7.29
CA GLU A 148 4.59 19.86 6.87
C GLU A 148 3.23 20.51 6.53
N GLY A 149 2.82 20.47 5.25
CA GLY A 149 1.61 21.13 4.73
C GLY A 149 1.78 22.48 4.01
N GLY A 150 3.00 23.00 3.85
CA GLY A 150 3.27 24.23 3.09
C GLY A 150 3.13 24.06 1.58
N MET A 151 2.38 24.96 0.93
CA MET A 151 2.34 25.09 -0.54
C MET A 151 3.56 25.88 -1.05
N LYS A 152 3.97 25.58 -2.29
CA LYS A 152 4.78 26.49 -3.12
C LYS A 152 4.05 27.79 -3.39
#